data_AF-U2TED2-F1
#
_entry.id   AF-U2TED2-F1
#
_cell.length_a   1.000
_cell.length_b   1.000
_cell.length_c   1.000
_cell.angle_alpha   90.00
_cell.angle_beta   90.00
_cell.angle_gamma   90.00
#
_symmetry.space_group_name_H-M   'P 1'
#
loop_
_entity.id
_entity.type
_entity.pdbx_description
1 polymer ?
#
loop_
_entity_poly.entity_id
_entity_poly.type
_entity_poly.pdbx_seq_one_letter_code
_entity_poly.pdbx_strand_id
1 'polypeptide(L)'
;KKELKERKKELLKLLNNESSVYRKFEILLEEYENSINNIIKFNKEKYGIIEKVADLIDNIVSKIESANEMDIENNDEIIRKFKISCKEENKEVLELLKEYDDFHIPKIEEKKRYLIDFGNSLFKEVEFIKIEEEGLSDGEKIKLGYFSTLYSILNGEFKNKKYVTLLFDEVETYLHPEWSRRFLYELIEELGRYKDKKFKLIFATHSPFLIADVLAKDCIYLEKENGKIEAKIHNDLKTFGANIIDLFKNTMFLESTFGKFATEKIKGVVDKIEKAEKYSDIKHEVDFIIDEIGEKLISNKLKSMIESKFENKDEEYYRKKIEEYQAKLEKLGNKENNKNS
;
A
#
# COMPACT_ATOMS: atom_id res chain seq x y z
N LYS A 1 -22.77 45.66 3.00
CA LYS A 1 -22.85 45.24 1.57
C LYS A 1 -22.26 46.25 0.58
N LYS A 2 -22.58 47.55 0.67
CA LYS A 2 -22.01 48.59 -0.21
C LYS A 2 -20.52 48.83 0.08
N GLU A 3 -20.19 48.98 1.35
CA GLU A 3 -18.82 49.10 1.88
C GLU A 3 -17.92 47.91 1.51
N LEU A 4 -18.40 46.66 1.67
CA LEU A 4 -17.69 45.46 1.21
C LEU A 4 -17.40 45.44 -0.31
N LYS A 5 -18.29 46.00 -1.14
CA LYS A 5 -18.07 46.10 -2.59
C LYS A 5 -17.05 47.17 -2.96
N GLU A 6 -16.98 48.27 -2.20
CA GLU A 6 -15.97 49.31 -2.36
C GLU A 6 -14.60 48.80 -1.94
N ARG A 7 -14.51 48.18 -0.75
CA ARG A 7 -13.30 47.51 -0.24
C ARG A 7 -12.74 46.48 -1.22
N LYS A 8 -13.60 45.63 -1.79
CA LYS A 8 -13.20 44.67 -2.83
C LYS A 8 -12.61 45.35 -4.08
N LYS A 9 -13.19 46.47 -4.53
CA LYS A 9 -12.70 47.21 -5.70
C LYS A 9 -11.35 47.88 -5.43
N GLU A 10 -11.14 48.40 -4.23
CA GLU A 10 -9.85 48.99 -3.82
C GLU A 10 -8.76 47.93 -3.72
N LEU A 11 -9.06 46.79 -3.10
CA LEU A 11 -8.15 45.65 -3.02
C LEU A 11 -7.75 45.15 -4.42
N LEU A 12 -8.72 44.98 -5.33
CA LEU A 12 -8.44 44.59 -6.73
C LEU A 12 -7.52 45.57 -7.45
N LYS A 13 -7.66 46.88 -7.21
CA LYS A 13 -6.76 47.89 -7.79
C LYS A 13 -5.35 47.77 -7.22
N LEU A 14 -5.21 47.58 -5.90
CA LEU A 14 -3.91 47.39 -5.25
C LEU A 14 -3.20 46.14 -5.79
N LEU A 15 -3.92 45.03 -5.92
CA LEU A 15 -3.37 43.79 -6.46
C LEU A 15 -2.98 43.91 -7.93
N ASN A 16 -3.78 44.57 -8.76
CA ASN A 16 -3.45 44.73 -10.18
C ASN A 16 -2.24 45.63 -10.46
N ASN A 17 -1.93 46.55 -9.53
CA ASN A 17 -0.78 47.46 -9.65
C ASN A 17 0.53 46.86 -9.13
N GLU A 18 0.47 45.73 -8.42
CA GLU A 18 1.64 45.06 -7.88
C GLU A 18 2.14 43.98 -8.85
N SER A 19 3.44 43.93 -9.14
CA SER A 19 4.00 42.92 -10.05
C SER A 19 4.43 41.67 -9.28
N SER A 20 4.90 41.82 -8.03
CA SER A 20 5.33 40.70 -7.20
C SER A 20 4.15 39.88 -6.70
N VAL A 21 4.16 38.56 -6.99
CA VAL A 21 3.17 37.61 -6.45
C VAL A 21 3.22 37.57 -4.92
N TYR A 22 4.42 37.63 -4.35
CA TYR A 22 4.62 37.69 -2.91
C TYR A 22 4.01 38.96 -2.29
N ARG A 23 4.23 40.13 -2.90
CA ARG A 23 3.67 41.38 -2.39
C ARG A 23 2.15 41.45 -2.53
N LYS A 24 1.59 40.91 -3.62
CA LYS A 24 0.13 40.69 -3.75
C LYS A 24 -0.41 39.83 -2.61
N PHE A 25 0.30 38.76 -2.29
CA PHE A 25 -0.08 37.84 -1.23
C PHE A 25 0.01 38.49 0.17
N GLU A 26 1.04 39.28 0.46
CA GLU A 26 1.10 40.07 1.70
C GLU A 26 -0.07 41.05 1.83
N ILE A 27 -0.45 41.73 0.75
CA ILE A 27 -1.60 42.65 0.73
C ILE A 27 -2.91 41.90 1.05
N LEU A 28 -3.09 40.69 0.52
CA LEU A 28 -4.24 39.85 0.83
C LEU A 28 -4.30 39.45 2.30
N LEU A 29 -3.14 39.09 2.89
CA LEU A 29 -3.04 38.76 4.32
C LEU A 29 -3.38 39.96 5.20
N GLU A 30 -2.79 41.14 4.90
CA GLU A 30 -3.06 42.37 5.64
C GLU A 30 -4.55 42.76 5.58
N GLU A 31 -5.19 42.64 4.41
CA GLU A 31 -6.63 42.91 4.29
C GLU A 31 -7.47 41.91 5.07
N TYR A 32 -7.07 40.63 5.08
CA TYR A 32 -7.75 39.60 5.86
C TYR A 32 -7.63 39.87 7.37
N GLU A 33 -6.44 40.19 7.89
CA GLU A 33 -6.23 40.63 9.29
C GLU A 33 -7.15 41.79 9.67
N ASN A 34 -7.20 42.80 8.81
CA ASN A 34 -8.04 43.98 9.03
C ASN A 34 -9.53 43.62 8.98
N SER A 35 -9.94 42.65 8.15
CA SER A 35 -11.34 42.21 8.03
C SER A 35 -11.85 41.49 9.29
N ILE A 36 -10.95 40.84 10.03
CA ILE A 36 -11.25 40.13 11.29
C ILE A 36 -10.84 40.93 12.53
N ASN A 37 -10.66 42.25 12.42
CA ASN A 37 -10.27 43.14 13.52
C ASN A 37 -8.95 42.75 14.21
N ASN A 38 -7.96 42.26 13.46
CA ASN A 38 -6.65 41.85 13.98
C ASN A 38 -6.70 40.76 15.08
N ILE A 39 -7.79 39.98 15.12
CA ILE A 39 -7.95 38.86 16.05
C ILE A 39 -6.92 37.76 15.74
N ILE A 40 -6.63 37.52 14.46
CA ILE A 40 -5.55 36.64 13.98
C ILE A 40 -4.46 37.54 13.40
N LYS A 41 -3.20 37.22 13.71
CA LYS A 41 -2.02 37.87 13.15
C LYS A 41 -1.19 36.84 12.40
N PHE A 42 -0.90 37.12 11.14
CA PHE A 42 -0.06 36.36 10.25
C PHE A 42 1.39 36.80 10.46
N ASN A 43 2.27 35.84 10.73
CA ASN A 43 3.70 36.11 10.80
C ASN A 43 4.31 36.16 9.38
N LYS A 44 4.54 37.38 8.85
CA LYS A 44 5.14 37.60 7.52
C LYS A 44 6.43 36.78 7.28
N GLU A 45 7.29 36.65 8.29
CA GLU A 45 8.53 35.88 8.17
C GLU A 45 8.29 34.39 7.92
N LYS A 46 7.18 33.83 8.40
CA LYS A 46 6.81 32.42 8.14
C LYS A 46 6.29 32.17 6.74
N TYR A 47 5.80 33.20 6.05
CA TYR A 47 5.22 33.07 4.70
C TYR A 47 6.19 33.40 3.57
N GLY A 48 7.42 33.83 3.88
CA GLY A 48 8.50 33.97 2.88
C GLY A 48 8.85 32.65 2.18
N ILE A 49 8.44 31.51 2.76
CA ILE A 49 8.53 30.22 2.10
C ILE A 49 7.68 30.12 0.83
N ILE A 50 6.58 30.86 0.73
CA ILE A 50 5.75 30.88 -0.48
C ILE A 50 6.50 31.54 -1.62
N GLU A 51 7.24 32.63 -1.35
CA GLU A 51 8.12 33.28 -2.32
C GLU A 51 9.22 32.32 -2.77
N LYS A 52 9.92 31.71 -1.81
CA LYS A 52 10.97 30.73 -2.12
C LYS A 52 10.46 29.55 -2.94
N VAL A 53 9.31 28.99 -2.59
CA VAL A 53 8.73 27.86 -3.32
C VAL A 53 8.29 28.30 -4.71
N ALA A 54 7.66 29.48 -4.85
CA ALA A 54 7.30 30.02 -6.16
C ALA A 54 8.54 30.23 -7.04
N ASP A 55 9.61 30.83 -6.50
CA ASP A 55 10.88 31.03 -7.20
C ASP A 55 11.52 29.69 -7.59
N LEU A 56 11.51 28.70 -6.70
CA LEU A 56 12.04 27.36 -6.99
C LEU A 56 11.23 26.66 -8.09
N ILE A 57 9.90 26.76 -8.05
CA ILE A 57 9.01 26.23 -9.09
C ILE A 57 9.31 26.91 -10.43
N ASP A 58 9.41 28.23 -10.49
CA ASP A 58 9.70 28.95 -11.74
C ASP A 58 11.11 28.64 -12.27
N ASN A 59 12.09 28.45 -11.39
CA ASN A 59 13.43 28.00 -11.76
C ASN A 59 13.44 26.55 -12.29
N ILE A 60 12.63 25.67 -11.71
CA ILE A 60 12.46 24.29 -12.19
C ILE A 60 11.76 24.30 -13.56
N VAL A 61 10.68 25.08 -13.71
CA VAL A 61 9.93 25.23 -14.96
C VAL A 61 10.82 25.73 -16.07
N SER A 62 11.54 26.84 -15.87
CA SER A 62 12.42 27.41 -16.91
C SER A 62 13.53 26.46 -17.37
N LYS A 63 13.93 25.49 -16.53
CA LYS A 63 14.88 24.42 -16.89
C LYS A 63 14.18 23.24 -17.57
N ILE A 64 13.00 22.84 -17.12
CA ILE A 64 12.21 21.72 -17.67
C ILE A 64 11.53 22.10 -19.00
N GLU A 65 11.26 23.37 -19.27
CA GLU A 65 10.79 23.89 -20.58
C GLU A 65 11.73 23.50 -21.74
N SER A 66 13.00 23.19 -21.44
CA SER A 66 13.95 22.66 -22.43
C SER A 66 13.79 21.16 -22.74
N ALA A 67 12.93 20.44 -21.99
CA ALA A 67 12.76 19.00 -22.01
C ALA A 67 11.27 18.57 -21.85
N ASN A 68 10.40 19.01 -22.76
CA ASN A 68 9.06 18.45 -23.03
C ASN A 68 8.23 17.98 -21.80
N GLU A 69 7.50 18.89 -21.15
CA GLU A 69 6.28 18.54 -20.39
C GLU A 69 5.13 19.51 -20.71
N MET A 70 3.89 18.99 -20.65
CA MET A 70 2.66 19.66 -21.08
C MET A 70 2.05 20.49 -19.94
N ASP A 71 1.86 21.78 -20.17
CA ASP A 71 0.95 22.60 -19.37
C ASP A 71 -0.49 22.13 -19.61
N ILE A 72 -1.23 21.81 -18.54
CA ILE A 72 -2.69 21.67 -18.60
C ILE A 72 -3.26 22.94 -17.98
N GLU A 73 -3.64 23.91 -18.82
CA GLU A 73 -4.53 24.99 -18.38
C GLU A 73 -5.91 24.38 -18.05
N ASN A 74 -6.15 24.14 -16.76
CA ASN A 74 -7.51 23.94 -16.28
C ASN A 74 -8.00 25.28 -15.72
N ASN A 75 -9.10 25.78 -16.27
CA ASN A 75 -9.54 27.18 -16.23
C ASN A 75 -9.81 27.80 -14.83
N ASP A 76 -9.57 27.14 -13.70
CA ASP A 76 -9.83 27.72 -12.36
C ASP A 76 -8.85 27.29 -11.24
N GLU A 77 -7.84 26.44 -11.48
CA GLU A 77 -6.85 26.04 -10.46
C GLU A 77 -5.46 25.91 -11.10
N ILE A 78 -4.48 26.68 -10.64
CA ILE A 78 -3.10 26.59 -11.14
C ILE A 78 -2.54 25.21 -10.72
N ILE A 79 -2.45 24.27 -11.66
CA ILE A 79 -1.82 22.97 -11.49
C ILE A 79 -0.68 22.88 -12.50
N ARG A 80 0.57 23.07 -12.05
CA ARG A 80 1.76 22.71 -12.84
C ARG A 80 2.13 21.26 -12.55
N LYS A 81 2.33 20.46 -13.59
CA LYS A 81 2.68 19.04 -13.47
C LYS A 81 4.15 18.82 -13.82
N PHE A 82 4.84 18.04 -12.99
CA PHE A 82 6.25 17.70 -13.18
C PHE A 82 6.46 16.19 -13.12
N LYS A 83 7.27 15.64 -14.02
CA LYS A 83 7.78 14.26 -13.92
C LYS A 83 9.17 14.27 -13.32
N ILE A 84 9.24 13.82 -12.09
CA ILE A 84 10.50 13.62 -11.38
C ILE A 84 11.00 12.20 -11.66
N SER A 85 12.15 12.08 -12.33
CA SER A 85 12.83 10.78 -12.45
C SER A 85 13.46 10.44 -11.10
N CYS A 86 13.00 9.38 -10.45
CA CYS A 86 13.62 8.88 -9.21
C CYS A 86 14.99 8.21 -9.44
N LYS A 87 15.47 8.12 -10.69
CA LYS A 87 16.77 7.53 -11.04
C LYS A 87 17.91 8.55 -11.07
N GLU A 88 17.58 9.83 -11.26
CA GLU A 88 18.54 10.92 -11.35
C GLU A 88 18.13 12.00 -10.34
N GLU A 89 18.98 12.27 -9.36
CA GLU A 89 18.70 13.29 -8.34
C GLU A 89 18.68 14.69 -8.97
N ASN A 90 17.50 15.31 -9.04
CA ASN A 90 17.36 16.71 -9.39
C ASN A 90 17.52 17.56 -8.12
N LYS A 91 18.59 18.36 -8.04
CA LYS A 91 18.96 19.13 -6.84
C LYS A 91 17.93 20.20 -6.51
N GLU A 92 17.36 20.84 -7.52
CA GLU A 92 16.35 21.89 -7.38
C GLU A 92 15.03 21.30 -6.87
N VAL A 93 14.63 20.13 -7.37
CA VAL A 93 13.48 19.39 -6.84
C VAL A 93 13.73 18.97 -5.39
N LEU A 94 14.94 18.50 -5.05
CA LEU A 94 15.28 18.18 -3.67
C LEU A 94 15.26 19.42 -2.75
N GLU A 95 15.65 20.58 -3.25
CA GLU A 95 15.59 21.85 -2.52
C GLU A 95 14.14 22.30 -2.30
N LEU A 96 13.30 22.20 -3.34
CA LEU A 96 11.85 22.43 -3.25
C LEU A 96 11.20 21.53 -2.20
N LEU A 97 11.48 20.22 -2.24
CA LEU A 97 10.93 19.25 -1.28
C LEU A 97 11.41 19.53 0.15
N LYS A 98 12.66 19.97 0.33
CA LYS A 98 13.17 20.36 1.66
C LYS A 98 12.48 21.59 2.22
N GLU A 99 12.28 22.62 1.39
CA GLU A 99 11.52 23.81 1.82
C GLU A 99 10.07 23.39 2.13
N TYR A 100 9.42 22.61 1.25
CA TYR A 100 8.08 22.06 1.50
C TYR A 100 7.98 21.30 2.83
N ASP A 101 8.93 20.39 3.11
CA ASP A 101 9.02 19.68 4.37
C ASP A 101 9.16 20.64 5.55
N ASP A 102 10.03 21.64 5.47
CA ASP A 102 10.29 22.58 6.56
C ASP A 102 9.06 23.45 6.91
N PHE A 103 8.14 23.63 5.95
CA PHE A 103 6.83 24.24 6.13
C PHE A 103 5.80 23.30 6.76
N HIS A 104 5.63 22.11 6.18
CA HIS A 104 4.55 21.19 6.54
C HIS A 104 4.84 20.40 7.82
N ILE A 105 6.11 20.02 8.05
CA ILE A 105 6.52 19.26 9.22
C ILE A 105 6.21 20.07 10.50
N PRO A 106 5.38 19.55 11.42
CA PRO A 106 4.99 20.28 12.63
C PRO A 106 6.20 20.50 13.55
N LYS A 107 6.52 21.76 13.87
CA LYS A 107 7.62 22.11 14.79
C LYS A 107 7.08 22.23 16.22
N ILE A 108 7.74 21.59 17.18
CA ILE A 108 7.33 21.53 18.61
C ILE A 108 7.09 22.93 19.23
N GLU A 109 7.78 23.96 18.73
CA GLU A 109 7.71 25.33 19.21
C GLU A 109 6.38 26.02 18.85
N GLU A 110 5.65 25.53 17.84
CA GLU A 110 4.37 26.04 17.33
C GLU A 110 3.14 25.55 18.11
N LYS A 111 3.31 24.91 19.27
CA LYS A 111 2.18 24.51 20.14
C LYS A 111 1.98 25.46 21.33
N LYS A 112 2.82 26.49 21.47
CA LYS A 112 2.84 27.37 22.66
C LYS A 112 2.21 28.75 22.46
N ARG A 113 1.69 29.12 21.28
CA ARG A 113 1.10 30.44 21.01
C ARG A 113 -0.22 30.35 20.21
N TYR A 114 -1.27 29.97 20.92
CA TYR A 114 -2.63 29.69 20.43
C TYR A 114 -3.22 30.60 19.32
N LEU A 115 -2.84 31.89 19.22
CA LEU A 115 -3.37 32.81 18.19
C LEU A 115 -2.48 32.95 16.93
N ILE A 116 -1.15 32.84 17.07
CA ILE A 116 -0.23 32.79 15.92
C ILE A 116 -0.31 31.39 15.27
N ASP A 117 -0.56 30.37 16.10
CA ASP A 117 -0.67 28.98 15.67
C ASP A 117 -1.93 28.76 14.79
N PHE A 118 -3.02 29.50 15.02
CA PHE A 118 -4.23 29.40 14.17
C PHE A 118 -4.00 29.95 12.75
N GLY A 119 -3.29 31.07 12.61
CA GLY A 119 -2.90 31.59 11.30
C GLY A 119 -1.97 30.63 10.53
N ASN A 120 -1.06 29.94 11.22
CA ASN A 120 -0.22 28.91 10.59
C ASN A 120 -1.00 27.62 10.29
N SER A 121 -1.95 27.24 11.14
CA SER A 121 -2.81 26.05 10.95
C SER A 121 -3.75 26.22 9.76
N LEU A 122 -4.43 27.37 9.66
CA LEU A 122 -5.22 27.74 8.48
C LEU A 122 -4.38 27.65 7.22
N PHE A 123 -3.11 28.05 7.31
CA PHE A 123 -2.23 27.95 6.18
C PHE A 123 -1.92 26.50 5.82
N LYS A 124 -1.53 25.65 6.76
CA LYS A 124 -1.32 24.21 6.49
C LYS A 124 -2.56 23.51 5.93
N GLU A 125 -3.76 23.99 6.28
CA GLU A 125 -5.04 23.46 5.78
C GLU A 125 -5.39 23.92 4.36
N VAL A 126 -4.94 25.11 3.94
CA VAL A 126 -5.09 25.57 2.57
C VAL A 126 -3.91 24.97 1.79
N GLU A 127 -4.15 23.83 1.15
CA GLU A 127 -3.15 23.03 0.42
C GLU A 127 -2.55 23.81 -0.78
N PHE A 128 -1.64 24.76 -0.52
CA PHE A 128 -1.10 25.68 -1.55
C PHE A 128 -0.26 24.97 -2.62
N ILE A 129 0.30 23.83 -2.26
CA ILE A 129 1.12 22.98 -3.12
C ILE A 129 0.54 21.58 -2.98
N LYS A 130 -0.14 21.14 -4.04
CA LYS A 130 -0.63 19.79 -4.16
C LYS A 130 0.42 18.95 -4.89
N ILE A 131 0.98 17.97 -4.20
CA ILE A 131 1.89 16.99 -4.79
C ILE A 131 1.04 15.74 -5.07
N GLU A 132 0.97 15.35 -6.35
CA GLU A 132 0.28 14.12 -6.76
C GLU A 132 1.29 13.16 -7.41
N GLU A 133 1.30 11.90 -6.97
CA GLU A 133 2.12 10.86 -7.60
C GLU A 133 1.35 10.10 -8.68
N GLU A 134 1.88 10.13 -9.91
CA GLU A 134 1.39 9.32 -11.01
C GLU A 134 2.27 8.10 -11.27
N GLY A 135 1.66 7.01 -11.77
CA GLY A 135 2.38 5.80 -12.17
C GLY A 135 2.70 4.83 -11.03
N LEU A 136 2.33 5.16 -9.78
CA LEU A 136 2.37 4.22 -8.66
C LEU A 136 1.07 3.40 -8.59
N SER A 137 1.21 2.11 -8.31
CA SER A 137 0.10 1.25 -7.92
C SER A 137 -0.44 1.63 -6.54
N ASP A 138 -1.67 1.21 -6.21
CA ASP A 138 -2.31 1.59 -4.95
C ASP A 138 -1.51 1.17 -3.72
N GLY A 139 -0.92 -0.03 -3.73
CA GLY A 139 -0.09 -0.46 -2.61
C GLY A 139 1.28 0.24 -2.56
N GLU A 140 1.83 0.72 -3.69
CA GLU A 140 3.02 1.59 -3.67
C GLU A 140 2.69 2.94 -3.04
N LYS A 141 1.55 3.54 -3.40
CA LYS A 141 1.07 4.79 -2.81
C LYS A 141 0.87 4.66 -1.31
N ILE A 142 0.27 3.55 -0.86
CA ILE A 142 0.03 3.30 0.57
C ILE A 142 1.36 3.11 1.30
N LYS A 143 2.28 2.34 0.73
CA LYS A 143 3.63 2.16 1.29
C LYS A 143 4.37 3.50 1.39
N LEU A 144 4.35 4.32 0.33
CA LEU A 144 4.91 5.67 0.34
C LEU A 144 4.29 6.49 1.47
N GLY A 145 2.95 6.47 1.59
CA GLY A 145 2.21 7.14 2.65
C GLY A 145 2.68 6.75 4.06
N TYR A 146 2.90 5.47 4.35
CA TYR A 146 3.41 5.01 5.64
C TYR A 146 4.80 5.60 5.95
N PHE A 147 5.74 5.52 5.02
CA PHE A 147 7.10 6.01 5.24
C PHE A 147 7.18 7.54 5.27
N SER A 148 6.41 8.24 4.44
CA SER A 148 6.31 9.70 4.46
C SER A 148 5.71 10.20 5.79
N THR A 149 4.66 9.54 6.28
CA THR A 149 4.06 9.87 7.59
C THR A 149 5.06 9.66 8.72
N LEU A 150 5.77 8.53 8.70
CA LEU A 150 6.79 8.22 9.69
C LEU A 150 7.92 9.27 9.67
N TYR A 151 8.43 9.61 8.48
CA TYR A 151 9.45 10.64 8.32
C TYR A 151 9.00 12.00 8.85
N SER A 152 7.79 12.43 8.51
CA SER A 152 7.23 13.71 8.95
C SER A 152 7.09 13.78 10.47
N ILE A 153 6.54 12.74 11.11
CA ILE A 153 6.37 12.72 12.57
C ILE A 153 7.72 12.67 13.28
N LEU A 154 8.67 11.85 12.80
CA LEU A 154 9.97 11.69 13.44
C LEU A 154 10.87 12.92 13.32
N ASN A 155 10.78 13.65 12.21
CA ASN A 155 11.54 14.89 11.99
C ASN A 155 10.79 16.15 12.47
N GLY A 156 9.50 16.04 12.79
CA GLY A 156 8.68 17.10 13.35
C GLY A 156 8.40 16.92 14.83
N GLU A 157 7.18 16.49 15.14
CA GLU A 157 6.68 16.41 16.52
C GLU A 157 7.57 15.57 17.44
N PHE A 158 8.17 14.51 16.90
CA PHE A 158 8.99 13.56 17.66
C PHE A 158 10.49 13.80 17.51
N LYS A 159 10.91 14.89 16.85
CA LYS A 159 12.33 15.23 16.62
C LYS A 159 13.15 15.18 17.91
N ASN A 160 12.63 15.76 18.99
CA ASN A 160 13.32 15.82 20.28
C ASN A 160 12.89 14.71 21.26
N LYS A 161 12.13 13.71 20.79
CA LYS A 161 11.68 12.59 21.62
C LYS A 161 12.67 11.44 21.50
N LYS A 162 13.11 10.93 22.66
CA LYS A 162 14.02 9.78 22.76
C LYS A 162 13.28 8.45 22.69
N TYR A 163 12.10 8.35 23.27
CA TYR A 163 11.30 7.12 23.31
C TYR A 163 10.05 7.32 22.46
N VAL A 164 9.86 6.46 21.47
CA VAL A 164 8.74 6.54 20.53
C VAL A 164 8.05 5.18 20.50
N THR A 165 6.74 5.17 20.68
CA THR A 165 5.91 3.96 20.49
C THR A 165 5.10 4.16 19.21
N LEU A 166 5.19 3.20 18.29
CA LEU A 166 4.44 3.17 17.05
C LEU A 166 3.42 2.04 17.11
N LEU A 167 2.17 2.37 16.80
CA LEU A 167 1.05 1.45 16.77
C LEU A 167 0.62 1.29 15.32
N PHE A 168 0.54 0.05 14.86
CA PHE A 168 0.12 -0.30 13.52
C PHE A 168 -1.11 -1.20 13.61
N ASP A 169 -2.12 -0.90 12.82
CA ASP A 169 -3.34 -1.68 12.70
C ASP A 169 -3.48 -2.11 11.24
N GLU A 170 -3.43 -3.41 11.00
CA GLU A 170 -3.54 -4.06 9.69
C GLU A 170 -2.75 -3.36 8.56
N VAL A 171 -1.47 -3.07 8.83
CA VAL A 171 -0.59 -2.35 7.90
C VAL A 171 -0.41 -3.08 6.55
N GLU A 172 -0.70 -4.38 6.52
CA GLU A 172 -0.68 -5.24 5.34
C GLU A 172 -1.92 -5.12 4.42
N THR A 173 -3.04 -4.55 4.87
CA THR A 173 -4.36 -4.75 4.23
C THR A 173 -4.41 -4.35 2.76
N TYR A 174 -3.59 -3.38 2.36
CA TYR A 174 -3.50 -2.90 1.00
C TYR A 174 -2.13 -3.13 0.34
N LEU A 175 -1.25 -3.85 1.01
CA LEU A 175 0.08 -4.15 0.49
C LEU A 175 0.04 -5.42 -0.34
N HIS A 176 0.74 -5.40 -1.47
CA HIS A 176 1.05 -6.62 -2.20
C HIS A 176 1.78 -7.61 -1.26
N PRO A 177 1.55 -8.94 -1.34
CA PRO A 177 2.15 -9.91 -0.41
C PRO A 177 3.68 -9.78 -0.26
N GLU A 178 4.37 -9.50 -1.37
CA GLU A 178 5.81 -9.27 -1.35
C GLU A 178 6.24 -8.03 -0.55
N TRP A 179 5.40 -6.99 -0.51
CA TRP A 179 5.66 -5.82 0.33
C TRP A 179 5.31 -6.10 1.79
N SER A 180 4.21 -6.82 2.07
CA SER A 180 3.89 -7.27 3.43
C SER A 180 5.02 -8.12 4.02
N ARG A 181 5.61 -9.01 3.21
CA ARG A 181 6.79 -9.83 3.59
C ARG A 181 8.03 -9.00 3.92
N ARG A 182 8.22 -7.86 3.26
CA ARG A 182 9.41 -7.01 3.44
C ARG A 182 9.19 -5.86 4.43
N PHE A 183 7.95 -5.61 4.83
CA PHE A 183 7.58 -4.40 5.54
C PHE A 183 8.35 -4.21 6.85
N LEU A 184 8.41 -5.24 7.70
CA LEU A 184 9.09 -5.13 8.99
C LEU A 184 10.59 -4.89 8.82
N TYR A 185 11.22 -5.57 7.86
CA TYR A 185 12.63 -5.35 7.53
C TYR A 185 12.89 -3.90 7.14
N GLU A 186 12.14 -3.37 6.18
CA GLU A 186 12.29 -1.99 5.70
C GLU A 186 11.97 -0.96 6.78
N LEU A 187 10.95 -1.21 7.60
CA LEU A 187 10.63 -0.37 8.75
C LEU A 187 11.79 -0.32 9.75
N ILE A 188 12.40 -1.46 10.07
CA ILE A 188 13.56 -1.52 10.97
C ILE A 188 14.75 -0.77 10.38
N GLU A 189 15.03 -0.91 9.08
CA GLU A 189 16.09 -0.17 8.40
C GLU A 189 15.87 1.34 8.47
N GLU A 190 14.64 1.80 8.19
CA GLU A 190 14.30 3.22 8.25
C GLU A 190 14.40 3.78 9.67
N LEU A 191 13.86 3.07 10.66
CA LEU A 191 13.96 3.46 12.07
C LEU A 191 15.41 3.43 12.58
N GLY A 192 16.24 2.53 12.05
CA GLY A 192 17.66 2.41 12.37
C GLY A 192 18.49 3.65 12.04
N ARG A 193 17.97 4.55 11.18
CA ARG A 193 18.60 5.84 10.87
C ARG A 193 18.57 6.81 12.07
N TYR A 194 17.62 6.66 12.99
CA TYR A 194 17.43 7.53 14.15
C TYR A 194 18.13 6.99 15.40
N LYS A 195 19.47 7.04 15.41
CA LYS A 195 20.32 6.43 16.46
C LYS A 195 20.11 7.00 17.87
N ASP A 196 19.58 8.22 17.98
CA ASP A 196 19.26 8.88 19.25
C ASP A 196 17.93 8.40 19.85
N LYS A 197 17.14 7.60 19.11
CA LYS A 197 15.79 7.18 19.48
C LYS A 197 15.74 5.69 19.84
N LYS A 198 14.75 5.35 20.67
CA LYS A 198 14.37 3.99 21.04
C LYS A 198 12.92 3.78 20.66
N PHE A 199 12.69 2.81 19.79
CA PHE A 199 11.38 2.50 19.25
C PHE A 199 10.78 1.28 19.96
N LYS A 200 9.48 1.37 20.27
CA LYS A 200 8.63 0.23 20.59
C LYS A 200 7.60 0.11 19.47
N LEU A 201 7.53 -1.05 18.84
CA LEU A 201 6.56 -1.33 17.77
C LEU A 201 5.49 -2.26 18.31
N ILE A 202 4.23 -1.95 18.05
CA ILE A 202 3.08 -2.79 18.38
C ILE A 202 2.24 -2.92 17.12
N PHE A 203 2.00 -4.16 16.70
CA PHE A 203 1.21 -4.49 15.52
C PHE A 203 -0.05 -5.26 15.93
N ALA A 204 -1.20 -4.81 15.43
CA ALA A 204 -2.39 -5.64 15.29
C ALA A 204 -2.45 -6.09 13.82
N THR A 205 -2.51 -7.40 13.58
CA THR A 205 -2.31 -7.95 12.23
C THR A 205 -3.01 -9.30 12.08
N HIS A 206 -3.51 -9.54 10.87
CA HIS A 206 -3.96 -10.85 10.39
C HIS A 206 -2.95 -11.47 9.39
N SER A 207 -1.76 -10.88 9.28
CA SER A 207 -0.72 -11.28 8.33
C SER A 207 0.26 -12.27 8.96
N PRO A 208 0.35 -13.51 8.44
CA PRO A 208 1.42 -14.40 8.83
C PRO A 208 2.79 -13.93 8.33
N PHE A 209 2.85 -13.04 7.33
CA PHE A 209 4.12 -12.49 6.84
C PHE A 209 4.83 -11.66 7.92
N LEU A 210 4.09 -10.86 8.69
CA LEU A 210 4.66 -10.10 9.80
C LEU A 210 5.05 -11.02 10.97
N ILE A 211 4.20 -12.01 11.28
CA ILE A 211 4.49 -12.96 12.36
C ILE A 211 5.72 -13.81 12.07
N ALA A 212 5.99 -14.14 10.81
CA ALA A 212 7.16 -14.91 10.40
C ALA A 212 8.49 -14.26 10.78
N ASP A 213 8.53 -12.94 10.98
CA ASP A 213 9.74 -12.20 11.35
C ASP A 213 9.81 -11.89 12.86
N VAL A 214 8.84 -12.36 13.66
CA VAL A 214 8.73 -12.08 15.10
C VAL A 214 8.85 -13.37 15.91
N LEU A 215 9.37 -13.28 17.14
CA LEU A 215 9.46 -14.42 18.06
C LEU A 215 8.11 -14.70 18.70
N ALA A 216 7.78 -15.98 18.93
CA ALA A 216 6.46 -16.38 19.43
C ALA A 216 6.12 -15.78 20.80
N LYS A 217 7.13 -15.59 21.66
CA LYS A 217 6.98 -14.94 22.97
C LYS A 217 6.53 -13.47 22.89
N ASP A 218 6.75 -12.83 21.73
CA ASP A 218 6.40 -11.44 21.46
C ASP A 218 5.07 -11.34 20.69
N CYS A 219 4.42 -12.49 20.40
CA CYS A 219 3.10 -12.59 19.78
C CYS A 219 2.03 -12.83 20.85
N ILE A 220 0.99 -11.99 20.85
CA ILE A 220 -0.18 -12.14 21.72
C ILE A 220 -1.37 -12.49 20.85
N TYR A 221 -1.94 -13.68 21.07
CA TYR A 221 -3.10 -14.18 20.33
C TYR A 221 -4.38 -13.83 21.08
N LEU A 222 -5.37 -13.32 20.33
CA LEU A 222 -6.71 -13.06 20.84
C LEU A 222 -7.63 -14.20 20.44
N GLU A 223 -7.96 -15.07 21.37
CA GLU A 223 -8.72 -16.30 21.14
C GLU A 223 -10.11 -16.21 21.76
N LYS A 224 -11.10 -16.81 21.11
CA LYS A 224 -12.46 -16.89 21.65
C LYS A 224 -12.70 -18.24 22.32
N GLU A 225 -12.78 -18.25 23.64
CA GLU A 225 -13.11 -19.44 24.43
C GLU A 225 -14.34 -19.18 25.30
N ASN A 226 -15.30 -20.11 25.27
CA ASN A 226 -16.54 -20.04 26.07
C ASN A 226 -17.30 -18.70 25.93
N GLY A 227 -17.26 -18.09 24.74
CA GLY A 227 -17.91 -16.81 24.46
C GLY A 227 -17.17 -15.57 24.97
N LYS A 228 -15.98 -15.71 25.56
CA LYS A 228 -15.09 -14.62 25.99
C LYS A 228 -13.83 -14.57 25.12
N ILE A 229 -13.23 -13.40 25.01
CA ILE A 229 -11.93 -13.22 24.36
C ILE A 229 -10.84 -13.33 25.44
N GLU A 230 -9.89 -14.23 25.22
CA GLU A 230 -8.72 -14.41 26.07
C GLU A 230 -7.46 -14.02 25.29
N ALA A 231 -6.51 -13.36 25.98
CA ALA A 231 -5.20 -13.06 25.44
C ALA A 231 -4.20 -14.13 25.89
N LYS A 232 -3.58 -14.82 24.93
CA LYS A 232 -2.66 -15.93 25.21
C LYS A 232 -1.32 -15.75 24.49
N ILE A 233 -0.27 -16.30 25.09
CA ILE A 233 1.07 -16.39 24.50
C ILE A 233 1.41 -17.88 24.40
N HIS A 234 1.64 -18.34 23.18
CA HIS A 234 1.97 -19.73 22.89
C HIS A 234 3.49 -19.87 22.70
N ASN A 235 4.19 -20.15 23.80
CA ASN A 235 5.66 -20.25 23.79
C ASN A 235 6.21 -21.51 23.11
N ASP A 236 5.34 -22.51 22.91
CA ASP A 236 5.62 -23.75 22.19
C ASP A 236 5.61 -23.58 20.66
N LEU A 237 4.95 -22.54 20.17
CA LEU A 237 4.99 -22.17 18.77
C LEU A 237 6.37 -21.59 18.39
N LYS A 238 6.75 -21.84 17.13
CA LYS A 238 7.94 -21.25 16.51
C LYS A 238 7.48 -20.43 15.33
N THR A 239 7.53 -19.11 15.47
CA THR A 239 7.04 -18.17 14.45
C THR A 239 8.19 -17.63 13.60
N PHE A 240 9.33 -17.30 14.21
CA PHE A 240 10.47 -16.72 13.52
C PHE A 240 11.05 -17.68 12.46
N GLY A 241 11.04 -17.25 11.20
CA GLY A 241 11.48 -18.03 10.03
C GLY A 241 10.57 -19.21 9.69
N ALA A 242 9.35 -19.28 10.24
CA ALA A 242 8.43 -20.37 9.97
C ALA A 242 7.86 -20.29 8.54
N ASN A 243 7.41 -21.44 8.03
CA ASN A 243 6.70 -21.49 6.76
C ASN A 243 5.37 -20.73 6.87
N ILE A 244 5.10 -19.84 5.91
CA ILE A 244 3.90 -18.99 5.90
C ILE A 244 2.60 -19.82 5.92
N ILE A 245 2.57 -20.96 5.21
CA ILE A 245 1.39 -21.85 5.17
C ILE A 245 1.17 -22.51 6.53
N ASP A 246 2.24 -22.89 7.22
CA ASP A 246 2.16 -23.44 8.57
C ASP A 246 1.69 -22.38 9.57
N LEU A 247 2.14 -21.13 9.43
CA LEU A 247 1.64 -20.02 10.25
C LEU A 247 0.15 -19.78 10.02
N PHE A 248 -0.29 -19.79 8.76
CA PHE A 248 -1.70 -19.69 8.40
C PHE A 248 -2.53 -20.76 9.12
N LYS A 249 -2.06 -22.01 9.12
CA LYS A 249 -2.78 -23.13 9.73
C LYS A 249 -2.72 -23.11 11.26
N ASN A 250 -1.53 -22.92 11.83
CA ASN A 250 -1.28 -23.16 13.26
C ASN A 250 -1.45 -21.91 14.12
N THR A 251 -1.31 -20.71 13.54
CA THR A 251 -1.27 -19.44 14.29
C THR A 251 -2.37 -18.47 13.91
N MET A 252 -2.92 -18.58 12.70
CA MET A 252 -4.03 -17.73 12.21
C MET A 252 -5.39 -18.43 12.26
N PHE A 253 -5.47 -19.61 12.89
CA PHE A 253 -6.70 -20.37 13.11
C PHE A 253 -7.51 -20.68 11.84
N LEU A 254 -6.85 -20.81 10.69
CA LEU A 254 -7.52 -21.24 9.47
C LEU A 254 -7.95 -22.71 9.57
N GLU A 255 -9.22 -22.97 9.27
CA GLU A 255 -9.77 -24.33 9.22
C GLU A 255 -9.12 -25.18 8.11
N SER A 256 -8.72 -24.54 7.01
CA SER A 256 -8.16 -25.19 5.83
C SER A 256 -7.32 -24.22 5.02
N THR A 257 -6.25 -24.74 4.40
CA THR A 257 -5.43 -24.03 3.40
C THR A 257 -6.02 -24.13 1.99
N PHE A 258 -7.10 -24.90 1.81
CA PHE A 258 -7.82 -25.04 0.55
C PHE A 258 -9.08 -24.19 0.56
N GLY A 259 -9.37 -23.57 -0.58
CA GLY A 259 -10.62 -22.84 -0.78
C GLY A 259 -11.84 -23.72 -0.50
N LYS A 260 -12.83 -23.17 0.20
CA LYS A 260 -14.05 -23.91 0.59
C LYS A 260 -14.77 -24.47 -0.63
N PHE A 261 -14.92 -23.68 -1.69
CA PHE A 261 -15.55 -24.11 -2.94
C PHE A 261 -14.84 -25.30 -3.58
N ALA A 262 -13.51 -25.21 -3.73
CA ALA A 262 -12.71 -26.31 -4.29
C ALA A 262 -12.82 -27.58 -3.43
N THR A 263 -12.80 -27.42 -2.10
CA THR A 263 -12.98 -28.53 -1.15
C THR A 263 -14.31 -29.24 -1.36
N GLU A 264 -15.41 -28.50 -1.49
CA GLU A 264 -16.73 -29.09 -1.72
C GLU A 264 -16.85 -29.73 -3.12
N LYS A 265 -16.19 -29.17 -4.14
CA LYS A 265 -16.11 -29.79 -5.47
C LYS A 265 -15.34 -31.11 -5.45
N ILE A 266 -14.21 -31.17 -4.75
CA ILE A 266 -13.42 -32.40 -4.60
C ILE A 266 -14.23 -33.47 -3.87
N LYS A 267 -14.92 -33.12 -2.79
CA LYS A 267 -15.84 -34.05 -2.09
C LYS A 267 -16.95 -34.55 -3.01
N GLY A 268 -17.54 -33.66 -3.81
CA GLY A 268 -18.55 -34.04 -4.80
C GLY A 268 -18.00 -35.00 -5.87
N VAL A 269 -16.75 -34.86 -6.28
CA VAL A 269 -16.07 -35.82 -7.17
C VAL A 269 -15.91 -37.18 -6.49
N VAL A 270 -15.49 -37.21 -5.22
CA VAL A 270 -15.41 -38.46 -4.43
C VAL A 270 -16.77 -39.16 -4.41
N ASP A 271 -17.84 -38.46 -4.04
CA ASP A 271 -19.20 -39.01 -3.99
C ASP A 271 -19.67 -39.54 -5.36
N LYS A 272 -19.34 -38.83 -6.46
CA LYS A 272 -19.67 -39.26 -7.82
C LYS A 272 -18.91 -40.52 -8.20
N ILE A 273 -17.61 -40.57 -7.93
CA ILE A 273 -16.80 -41.78 -8.15
C ILE A 273 -17.39 -42.93 -7.36
N GLU A 274 -17.80 -42.75 -6.10
CA GLU A 274 -18.37 -43.79 -5.25
C GLU A 274 -19.76 -44.26 -5.69
N LYS A 275 -20.60 -43.39 -6.23
CA LYS A 275 -21.98 -43.72 -6.64
C LYS A 275 -22.12 -44.18 -8.09
N ALA A 276 -21.21 -43.80 -8.97
CA ALA A 276 -21.33 -44.12 -10.40
C ALA A 276 -21.17 -45.61 -10.69
N GLU A 277 -22.05 -46.17 -11.51
CA GLU A 277 -21.95 -47.57 -11.97
C GLU A 277 -20.95 -47.71 -13.11
N LYS A 278 -20.90 -46.73 -14.02
CA LYS A 278 -19.97 -46.68 -15.15
C LYS A 278 -19.15 -45.41 -15.10
N TYR A 279 -17.91 -45.50 -15.56
CA TYR A 279 -17.03 -44.34 -15.59
C TYR A 279 -17.47 -43.32 -16.64
N SER A 280 -18.00 -43.78 -17.78
CA SER A 280 -18.45 -42.91 -18.88
C SER A 280 -19.50 -41.86 -18.47
N ASP A 281 -20.35 -42.19 -17.49
CA ASP A 281 -21.42 -41.30 -17.00
C ASP A 281 -20.87 -40.07 -16.26
N ILE A 282 -19.70 -40.22 -15.63
CA ILE A 282 -19.07 -39.17 -14.80
C ILE A 282 -17.78 -38.62 -15.40
N LYS A 283 -17.24 -39.28 -16.43
CA LYS A 283 -15.89 -39.05 -16.98
C LYS A 283 -15.61 -37.58 -17.23
N HIS A 284 -16.45 -36.92 -18.02
CA HIS A 284 -16.15 -35.58 -18.52
C HIS A 284 -16.00 -34.54 -17.38
N GLU A 285 -16.87 -34.58 -16.39
CA GLU A 285 -16.81 -33.64 -15.27
C GLU A 285 -15.71 -34.02 -14.28
N VAL A 286 -15.57 -35.31 -13.97
CA VAL A 286 -14.60 -35.79 -13.00
C VAL A 286 -13.17 -35.60 -13.49
N ASP A 287 -12.88 -35.94 -14.74
CA ASP A 287 -11.54 -35.78 -15.33
C ASP A 287 -11.13 -34.31 -15.38
N PHE A 288 -12.05 -33.44 -15.81
CA PHE A 288 -11.80 -32.00 -15.84
C PHE A 288 -11.43 -31.47 -14.45
N ILE A 289 -12.22 -31.79 -13.42
CA ILE A 289 -11.92 -31.33 -12.06
C ILE A 289 -10.58 -31.91 -11.57
N ILE A 290 -10.32 -33.20 -11.80
CA ILE A 290 -9.10 -33.87 -11.36
C ILE A 290 -7.85 -33.25 -12.01
N ASP A 291 -7.93 -32.87 -13.28
CA ASP A 291 -6.82 -32.30 -14.02
C ASP A 291 -6.56 -30.82 -13.64
N GLU A 292 -7.57 -30.09 -13.18
CA GLU A 292 -7.43 -28.72 -12.66
C GLU A 292 -6.95 -28.65 -11.19
N ILE A 293 -6.93 -29.78 -10.46
CA ILE A 293 -6.43 -29.81 -9.07
C ILE A 293 -4.90 -29.61 -9.09
N GLY A 294 -4.45 -28.48 -8.54
CA GLY A 294 -3.02 -28.18 -8.40
C GLY A 294 -2.27 -29.05 -7.39
N GLU A 295 -2.96 -29.61 -6.39
CA GLU A 295 -2.35 -30.49 -5.38
C GLU A 295 -2.25 -31.94 -5.91
N LYS A 296 -1.05 -32.32 -6.33
CA LYS A 296 -0.78 -33.62 -6.98
C LYS A 296 -1.19 -34.81 -6.12
N LEU A 297 -1.02 -34.73 -4.79
CA LEU A 297 -1.40 -35.82 -3.90
C LEU A 297 -2.91 -36.10 -3.96
N ILE A 298 -3.73 -35.04 -4.01
CA ILE A 298 -5.18 -35.16 -4.11
C ILE A 298 -5.57 -35.68 -5.49
N SER A 299 -5.03 -35.08 -6.57
CA SER A 299 -5.32 -35.51 -7.94
C SER A 299 -4.97 -36.99 -8.16
N ASN A 300 -3.77 -37.41 -7.73
CA ASN A 300 -3.33 -38.81 -7.83
C ASN A 300 -4.21 -39.76 -7.03
N LYS A 301 -4.66 -39.35 -5.83
CA LYS A 301 -5.55 -40.17 -5.02
C LYS A 301 -6.90 -40.40 -5.70
N LEU A 302 -7.48 -39.37 -6.33
CA LEU A 302 -8.73 -39.49 -7.08
C LEU A 302 -8.58 -40.36 -8.34
N LYS A 303 -7.46 -40.21 -9.07
CA LYS A 303 -7.14 -41.10 -10.21
C LYS A 303 -7.04 -42.56 -9.77
N SER A 304 -6.35 -42.82 -8.66
CA SER A 304 -6.27 -44.17 -8.07
C SER A 304 -7.63 -44.70 -7.61
N MET A 305 -8.53 -43.85 -7.11
CA MET A 305 -9.90 -44.25 -6.77
C MET A 305 -10.69 -44.68 -8.01
N ILE A 306 -10.62 -43.91 -9.11
CA ILE A 306 -11.24 -44.27 -10.38
C ILE A 306 -10.69 -45.61 -10.88
N GLU A 307 -9.36 -45.74 -10.93
CA GLU A 307 -8.69 -46.99 -11.30
C GLU A 307 -9.24 -48.13 -10.44
N SER A 308 -9.08 -48.08 -9.12
CA SER A 308 -9.51 -49.17 -8.23
C SER A 308 -10.99 -49.58 -8.37
N LYS A 309 -11.87 -48.65 -8.73
CA LYS A 309 -13.30 -48.93 -8.84
C LYS A 309 -13.69 -49.54 -10.18
N PHE A 310 -13.07 -49.07 -11.26
CA PHE A 310 -13.46 -49.41 -12.63
C PHE A 310 -12.47 -50.36 -13.33
N GLU A 311 -11.26 -50.57 -12.79
CA GLU A 311 -10.30 -51.58 -13.27
C GLU A 311 -10.94 -52.98 -13.19
N ASN A 312 -10.91 -53.70 -14.31
CA ASN A 312 -11.49 -55.03 -14.54
C ASN A 312 -13.03 -55.13 -14.57
N LYS A 313 -13.77 -54.02 -14.53
CA LYS A 313 -15.26 -54.02 -14.57
C LYS A 313 -15.88 -53.23 -15.72
N ASP A 314 -15.10 -52.42 -16.42
CA ASP A 314 -15.58 -51.56 -17.50
C ASP A 314 -14.66 -51.71 -18.72
N GLU A 315 -15.12 -52.43 -19.76
CA GLU A 315 -14.35 -52.64 -21.00
C GLU A 315 -14.13 -51.32 -21.77
N GLU A 316 -15.03 -50.35 -21.59
CA GLU A 316 -14.95 -49.02 -22.21
C GLU A 316 -13.86 -48.16 -21.56
N TYR A 317 -13.60 -48.35 -20.26
CA TYR A 317 -12.48 -47.73 -19.54
C TYR A 317 -11.13 -48.09 -20.20
N TYR A 318 -10.90 -49.38 -20.49
CA TYR A 318 -9.67 -49.82 -21.13
C TYR A 318 -9.53 -49.32 -22.55
N ARG A 319 -10.61 -49.32 -23.36
CA ARG A 319 -10.59 -48.77 -24.71
C ARG A 319 -10.16 -47.30 -24.72
N LYS A 320 -10.73 -46.48 -23.84
CA LYS A 320 -10.38 -45.06 -23.72
C LYS A 320 -8.96 -44.83 -23.18
N LYS A 321 -8.49 -45.65 -22.24
CA LYS A 321 -7.12 -45.57 -21.72
C LYS A 321 -6.09 -45.92 -22.80
N ILE A 322 -6.40 -46.89 -23.67
CA ILE A 322 -5.58 -47.25 -24.83
C ILE A 322 -5.52 -46.08 -25.84
N GLU A 323 -6.66 -45.46 -26.18
CA GLU A 323 -6.69 -44.28 -27.06
C GLU A 323 -5.85 -43.13 -26.50
N GLU A 324 -5.94 -42.87 -25.18
CA GLU A 324 -5.16 -41.81 -24.54
C GLU A 324 -3.65 -42.09 -24.56
N TYR A 325 -3.24 -43.34 -24.33
CA TYR A 325 -1.84 -43.74 -24.43
C TYR A 325 -1.32 -43.70 -25.86
N GLN A 326 -2.13 -44.08 -26.86
CA GLN A 326 -1.77 -43.96 -28.28
C GLN A 326 -1.54 -42.49 -28.66
N ALA A 327 -2.43 -41.58 -28.26
CA ALA A 327 -2.26 -40.15 -28.51
C ALA A 327 -1.03 -39.55 -27.81
N LYS A 328 -0.70 -40.02 -26.60
CA LYS A 328 0.54 -39.63 -25.89
C LYS A 328 1.79 -40.11 -26.61
N LEU A 329 1.79 -41.36 -27.10
CA LEU A 329 2.90 -41.93 -27.86
C LEU A 329 3.13 -41.20 -29.19
N GLU A 330 2.08 -40.84 -29.92
CA GLU A 330 2.20 -40.02 -31.15
C GLU A 330 2.83 -38.64 -30.87
N LYS A 331 2.40 -37.98 -29.78
CA LYS A 331 2.98 -36.69 -29.37
C LYS A 331 4.45 -36.79 -28.95
N LEU A 332 4.86 -37.92 -28.36
CA LEU A 332 6.26 -38.19 -28.01
C LEU A 332 7.11 -38.48 -29.25
N GLY A 333 6.63 -39.32 -30.18
CA GLY A 333 7.32 -39.60 -31.43
C GLY A 333 7.53 -38.36 -32.30
N ASN A 334 6.55 -37.46 -32.35
CA ASN A 334 6.69 -36.17 -33.07
C ASN A 334 7.71 -35.22 -32.41
N LYS A 335 7.90 -35.31 -31.09
CA LYS A 335 8.94 -34.54 -30.38
C LYS A 335 10.36 -35.10 -30.58
N GLU A 336 10.49 -36.41 -30.76
CA GLU A 336 11.78 -37.04 -31.08
C GLU A 336 12.20 -36.79 -32.54
N ASN A 337 11.26 -36.84 -33.48
CA ASN A 337 11.53 -36.52 -34.89
C ASN A 337 11.93 -35.05 -35.11
N ASN A 338 11.38 -34.11 -34.33
CA ASN A 338 11.77 -32.69 -34.36
C ASN A 338 13.08 -32.38 -33.61
N LYS A 339 13.65 -33.32 -32.85
CA LYS A 339 14.98 -33.17 -32.22
C LYS A 339 16.11 -33.77 -33.07
N ASN A 340 15.77 -34.66 -34.01
CA ASN A 340 16.71 -35.35 -34.90
C ASN A 340 16.72 -34.79 -36.34
N SER A 341 15.95 -33.72 -36.60
CA SER A 341 16.09 -32.84 -37.78
C SER A 341 16.73 -31.54 -37.33
#